data_AF-A0A7S0CGZ9-F1
#
_entry.id   AF-A0A7S0CGZ9-F1
#
_cell.length_a   1.000
_cell.length_b   1.000
_cell.length_c   1.000
_cell.angle_alpha   90.00
_cell.angle_beta   90.00
_cell.angle_gamma   90.00
#
_symmetry.space_group_name_H-M   'P 1'
#
loop_
_entity.id
_entity.type
_entity.pdbx_description
1 polymer ?
#
loop_
_entity_poly.entity_id
_entity_poly.type
_entity_poly.pdbx_seq_one_letter_code
_entity_poly.pdbx_strand_id
1 'polypeptide(L)'
;WDQLNLVTKGWLKRLPDFEDHLQTIPELDGVDIKSLGERLENVAKSVGVKAHPFFDATSSIAPQGTGTEKALKKASKKYAKFRTLIHGDPKQANIFFRKSGENAKENELEVGLIDFQWSGFGLAATDVAHHIAAAVQPSCLSNDGSKEKNLLDYYYDCLSHSLITNGVATNMKEVQDIIFPRSVLQEQYETAMLDICRIVFAYSWNRWKAELVPTSSSFNRNAYNKSLSSALWLITRCSRILSLREKDLNL
;
A
#
# COMPACT_ATOMS: atom_id res chain seq x y z
N TRP A 1 -17.19 5.35 0.92
CA TRP A 1 -16.81 6.61 0.26
C TRP A 1 -16.86 7.81 1.19
N ASP A 2 -17.84 7.92 2.09
CA ASP A 2 -17.89 9.03 3.05
C ASP A 2 -16.69 9.08 4.01
N GLN A 3 -16.10 7.91 4.29
CA GLN A 3 -14.85 7.82 5.04
C GLN A 3 -13.67 8.55 4.37
N LEU A 4 -13.73 8.85 3.07
CA LEU A 4 -12.70 9.65 2.38
C LEU A 4 -12.67 11.10 2.83
N ASN A 5 -13.79 11.63 3.33
CA ASN A 5 -13.91 13.02 3.79
C ASN A 5 -13.59 13.16 5.28
N LEU A 6 -13.01 12.11 5.89
CA LEU A 6 -12.67 12.05 7.30
C LEU A 6 -11.16 11.86 7.50
N VAL A 7 -10.36 11.96 6.45
CA VAL A 7 -8.90 11.77 6.49
C VAL A 7 -8.28 12.88 7.34
N THR A 8 -8.61 14.14 7.06
CA THR A 8 -8.09 15.29 7.82
C THR A 8 -8.49 15.20 9.29
N LYS A 9 -9.78 14.95 9.54
CA LYS A 9 -10.33 14.82 10.90
C LYS A 9 -9.68 13.65 11.67
N GLY A 10 -9.51 12.51 11.03
CA GLY A 10 -8.91 11.32 11.63
C GLY A 10 -7.42 11.51 11.92
N TRP A 11 -6.70 12.17 11.01
CA TRP A 11 -5.30 12.55 11.21
C TRP A 11 -5.11 13.48 12.40
N LEU A 12 -5.83 14.61 12.44
CA LEU A 12 -5.70 15.59 13.52
C LEU A 12 -6.05 15.00 14.89
N LYS A 13 -6.99 14.05 14.95
CA LYS A 13 -7.33 13.33 16.18
C LYS A 13 -6.17 12.47 16.71
N ARG A 14 -5.30 11.97 15.83
CA ARG A 14 -4.22 11.02 16.16
C ARG A 14 -2.83 11.63 16.16
N LEU A 15 -2.65 12.77 15.52
CA LEU A 15 -1.37 13.48 15.50
C LEU A 15 -0.75 13.65 16.91
N PRO A 16 -1.49 13.99 17.98
CA PRO A 16 -0.89 14.12 19.32
C PRO A 16 -0.22 12.84 19.84
N ASP A 17 -0.67 11.66 19.38
CA ASP A 17 -0.09 10.38 19.78
C ASP A 17 1.29 10.12 19.12
N PHE A 18 1.64 10.90 18.07
CA PHE A 18 2.85 10.71 17.25
C PHE A 18 3.80 11.92 17.27
N GLU A 19 3.32 13.11 17.62
CA GLU A 19 3.99 14.40 17.38
C GLU A 19 5.45 14.42 17.88
N ASP A 20 5.69 14.03 19.13
CA ASP A 20 7.03 14.00 19.71
C ASP A 20 7.99 13.07 18.96
N HIS A 21 7.49 11.91 18.50
CA HIS A 21 8.31 10.95 17.77
C HIS A 21 8.59 11.41 16.34
N LEU A 22 7.63 12.08 15.69
CA LEU A 22 7.80 12.58 14.33
C LEU A 22 8.89 13.65 14.24
N GLN A 23 9.09 14.44 15.30
CA GLN A 23 10.18 15.43 15.38
C GLN A 23 11.58 14.80 15.41
N THR A 24 11.68 13.50 15.67
CA THR A 24 12.97 12.77 15.69
C THR A 24 13.34 12.15 14.35
N ILE A 25 12.48 12.29 13.33
CA ILE A 25 12.67 11.67 12.01
C ILE A 25 13.29 12.69 11.05
N PRO A 26 14.56 12.54 10.65
CA PRO A 26 15.24 13.52 9.79
C PRO A 26 14.54 13.73 8.44
N GLU A 27 13.90 12.70 7.90
CA GLU A 27 13.16 12.80 6.63
C GLU A 27 11.89 13.67 6.71
N LEU A 28 11.51 14.11 7.92
CA LEU A 28 10.40 15.02 8.17
C LEU A 28 10.85 16.43 8.60
N ASP A 29 12.16 16.71 8.60
CA ASP A 29 12.67 18.04 8.92
C ASP A 29 12.10 19.10 7.97
N GLY A 30 11.46 20.13 8.53
CA GLY A 30 10.82 21.21 7.77
C GLY A 30 9.51 20.83 7.07
N VAL A 31 9.02 19.60 7.24
CA VAL A 31 7.71 19.18 6.71
C VAL A 31 6.59 19.71 7.61
N ASP A 32 5.59 20.37 7.02
CA ASP A 32 4.35 20.67 7.73
C ASP A 32 3.51 19.39 7.93
N ILE A 33 3.78 18.72 9.04
CA ILE A 33 3.13 17.46 9.39
C ILE A 33 1.66 17.65 9.79
N LYS A 34 1.25 18.87 10.16
CA LYS A 34 -0.12 19.17 10.57
C LYS A 34 -1.06 19.16 9.36
N SER A 35 -0.63 19.66 8.21
CA SER A 35 -1.41 19.63 6.97
C SER A 35 -1.39 18.28 6.23
N LEU A 36 -0.64 17.28 6.69
CA LEU A 36 -0.53 15.98 6.01
C LEU A 36 -1.90 15.34 5.74
N GLY A 37 -2.80 15.37 6.72
CA GLY A 37 -4.15 14.84 6.58
C GLY A 37 -4.97 15.54 5.48
N GLU A 38 -4.89 16.87 5.41
CA GLU A 38 -5.55 17.68 4.38
C GLU A 38 -4.99 17.39 2.98
N ARG A 39 -3.66 17.38 2.85
CA ARG A 39 -2.96 17.04 1.60
C ARG A 39 -3.39 15.66 1.08
N LEU A 40 -3.52 14.68 1.98
CA LEU A 40 -3.98 13.33 1.62
C LEU A 40 -5.48 13.30 1.27
N GLU A 41 -6.32 14.04 1.99
CA GLU A 41 -7.76 14.13 1.73
C GLU A 41 -8.05 14.69 0.35
N ASN A 42 -7.31 15.74 -0.06
CA ASN A 42 -7.44 16.39 -1.36
C ASN A 42 -7.25 15.41 -2.55
N VAL A 43 -6.42 14.39 -2.38
CA VAL A 43 -6.16 13.39 -3.43
C VAL A 43 -6.93 12.08 -3.23
N ALA A 44 -7.56 11.88 -2.08
CA ALA A 44 -8.09 10.59 -1.62
C ALA A 44 -9.02 9.92 -2.63
N LYS A 45 -9.91 10.70 -3.25
CA LYS A 45 -10.85 10.19 -4.27
C LYS A 45 -10.13 9.72 -5.53
N SER A 46 -9.18 10.51 -6.03
CA SER A 46 -8.42 10.18 -7.23
C SER A 46 -7.51 8.96 -7.03
N VAL A 47 -6.89 8.89 -5.85
CA VAL A 47 -6.04 7.77 -5.41
C VAL A 47 -6.86 6.49 -5.31
N GLY A 48 -8.04 6.53 -4.69
CA GLY A 48 -8.92 5.35 -4.59
C GLY A 48 -9.33 4.79 -5.95
N VAL A 49 -9.68 5.65 -6.90
CA VAL A 49 -10.00 5.24 -8.28
C VAL A 49 -8.78 4.62 -8.99
N LYS A 50 -7.59 5.17 -8.78
CA LYS A 50 -6.36 4.66 -9.42
C LYS A 50 -5.85 3.36 -8.78
N ALA A 51 -6.00 3.19 -7.46
CA ALA A 51 -5.60 1.99 -6.73
C ALA A 51 -6.53 0.79 -6.98
N HIS A 52 -7.83 1.06 -7.21
CA HIS A 52 -8.87 0.05 -7.43
C HIS A 52 -9.61 0.27 -8.76
N PRO A 53 -8.91 0.23 -9.91
CA PRO A 53 -9.47 0.64 -11.20
C PRO A 53 -10.52 -0.34 -11.75
N PHE A 54 -10.61 -1.55 -11.21
CA PHE A 54 -11.54 -2.60 -11.65
C PHE A 54 -12.75 -2.76 -10.72
N PHE A 55 -12.93 -1.83 -9.78
CA PHE A 55 -14.08 -1.81 -8.91
C PHE A 55 -15.38 -1.64 -9.72
N ASP A 56 -16.37 -2.49 -9.44
CA ASP A 56 -17.64 -2.45 -10.15
C ASP A 56 -18.43 -1.20 -9.74
N ALA A 57 -18.51 -0.24 -10.66
CA ALA A 57 -19.24 1.01 -10.47
C ALA A 57 -20.77 0.82 -10.43
N THR A 58 -21.28 -0.36 -10.78
CA THR A 58 -22.69 -0.72 -10.66
C THR A 58 -23.03 -1.40 -9.33
N SER A 59 -22.03 -1.75 -8.52
CA SER A 59 -22.27 -2.33 -7.19
C SER A 59 -23.00 -1.35 -6.27
N SER A 60 -23.84 -1.86 -5.37
CA SER A 60 -24.58 -1.03 -4.40
C SER A 60 -23.69 -0.22 -3.46
N ILE A 61 -22.42 -0.61 -3.35
CA ILE A 61 -21.37 0.04 -2.55
C ILE A 61 -20.49 1.00 -3.38
N ALA A 62 -20.77 1.14 -4.67
CA ALA A 62 -20.07 2.06 -5.55
C ALA A 62 -20.29 3.53 -5.13
N PRO A 63 -19.30 4.40 -5.36
CA PRO A 63 -19.46 5.82 -5.11
C PRO A 63 -20.57 6.38 -5.98
N GLN A 64 -21.65 6.84 -5.36
CA GLN A 64 -22.75 7.48 -6.06
C GLN A 64 -22.31 8.88 -6.55
N GLY A 65 -22.55 9.17 -7.83
CA GLY A 65 -22.23 10.44 -8.47
C GLY A 65 -21.57 10.28 -9.84
N THR A 66 -22.11 10.98 -10.84
CA THR A 66 -21.76 10.88 -12.27
C THR A 66 -20.26 11.05 -12.56
N GLY A 67 -19.55 11.84 -11.75
CA GLY A 67 -18.10 12.05 -11.90
C GLY A 67 -17.24 10.85 -11.51
N THR A 68 -17.65 10.05 -10.53
CA THR A 68 -16.83 8.93 -10.03
C THR A 68 -16.93 7.71 -10.93
N GLU A 69 -18.13 7.41 -11.42
CA GLU A 69 -18.35 6.32 -12.39
C GLU A 69 -17.54 6.57 -13.68
N LYS A 70 -17.57 7.79 -14.20
CA LYS A 70 -16.78 8.18 -15.38
C LYS A 70 -15.28 8.03 -15.12
N ALA A 71 -14.80 8.40 -13.94
CA ALA A 71 -13.41 8.25 -13.55
C ALA A 71 -13.00 6.77 -13.45
N LEU A 72 -13.83 5.92 -12.84
CA LEU A 72 -13.61 4.46 -12.75
C LEU A 72 -13.59 3.81 -14.14
N LYS A 73 -14.55 4.12 -15.01
CA LYS A 73 -14.55 3.63 -16.40
C LYS A 73 -13.28 4.02 -17.16
N LYS A 74 -12.82 5.28 -17.00
CA LYS A 74 -11.56 5.76 -17.59
C LYS A 74 -10.35 5.02 -17.02
N ALA A 75 -10.30 4.82 -15.70
CA ALA A 75 -9.22 4.13 -15.02
C ALA A 75 -9.16 2.64 -15.44
N SER A 76 -10.30 1.94 -15.42
CA SER A 76 -10.42 0.55 -15.87
C SER A 76 -9.85 0.37 -17.28
N LYS A 77 -10.22 1.25 -18.23
CA LYS A 77 -9.66 1.22 -19.60
C LYS A 77 -8.16 1.49 -19.62
N LYS A 78 -7.66 2.48 -18.87
CA LYS A 78 -6.22 2.81 -18.79
C LYS A 78 -5.41 1.63 -18.24
N TYR A 79 -5.92 0.97 -17.20
CA TYR A 79 -5.18 -0.05 -16.46
C TYR A 79 -5.48 -1.49 -16.88
N ALA A 80 -6.38 -1.72 -17.84
CA ALA A 80 -6.80 -3.06 -18.28
C ALA A 80 -5.65 -4.02 -18.57
N LYS A 81 -4.56 -3.55 -19.19
CA LYS A 81 -3.37 -4.35 -19.50
C LYS A 81 -2.53 -4.78 -18.29
N PHE A 82 -2.76 -4.16 -17.13
CA PHE A 82 -2.05 -4.46 -15.87
C PHE A 82 -2.91 -5.25 -14.89
N ARG A 83 -4.07 -5.74 -15.36
CA ARG A 83 -5.01 -6.49 -14.54
C ARG A 83 -4.38 -7.81 -14.10
N THR A 84 -4.38 -8.05 -12.81
CA THR A 84 -3.89 -9.28 -12.17
C THR A 84 -4.93 -9.81 -11.20
N LEU A 85 -4.87 -11.10 -10.89
CA LEU A 85 -5.60 -11.66 -9.75
C LEU A 85 -4.76 -11.40 -8.51
N ILE A 86 -5.29 -10.62 -7.56
CA ILE A 86 -4.62 -10.28 -6.30
C ILE A 86 -5.27 -11.01 -5.13
N HIS A 87 -4.52 -11.16 -4.03
CA HIS A 87 -5.03 -11.70 -2.77
C HIS A 87 -6.04 -10.76 -2.13
N GLY A 88 -5.76 -9.45 -2.13
CA GLY A 88 -6.62 -8.38 -1.59
C GLY A 88 -6.33 -8.05 -0.12
N ASP A 89 -5.97 -9.06 0.69
CA ASP A 89 -5.61 -8.88 2.10
C ASP A 89 -4.36 -9.67 2.55
N PRO A 90 -3.17 -9.45 1.96
CA PRO A 90 -1.94 -10.21 2.23
C PRO A 90 -1.25 -9.76 3.54
N LYS A 91 -2.02 -9.68 4.64
CA LYS A 91 -1.52 -9.35 5.98
C LYS A 91 -0.84 -10.55 6.63
N GLN A 92 -0.04 -10.30 7.67
CA GLN A 92 0.75 -11.33 8.35
C GLN A 92 -0.09 -12.54 8.80
N ALA A 93 -1.32 -12.33 9.29
CA ALA A 93 -2.19 -13.41 9.75
C ALA A 93 -2.68 -14.36 8.64
N ASN A 94 -2.51 -13.96 7.37
CA ASN A 94 -2.94 -14.72 6.20
C ASN A 94 -1.77 -15.44 5.51
N ILE A 95 -0.58 -15.45 6.13
CA ILE A 95 0.65 -16.01 5.55
C ILE A 95 1.25 -17.03 6.51
N PHE A 96 1.44 -18.25 6.02
CA PHE A 96 2.08 -19.34 6.73
C PHE A 96 3.45 -19.61 6.12
N PHE A 97 4.42 -19.90 6.99
CA PHE A 97 5.78 -20.23 6.60
C PHE A 97 6.08 -21.66 7.04
N ARG A 98 6.66 -22.46 6.15
CA ARG A 98 7.17 -23.79 6.42
C ARG A 98 8.62 -23.87 5.97
N LYS A 99 9.52 -24.38 6.80
CA LYS A 99 10.89 -24.73 6.37
C LYS A 99 10.82 -26.01 5.54
N SER A 100 11.51 -26.06 4.40
CA SER A 100 11.57 -27.26 3.55
C SER A 100 12.45 -28.36 4.19
N GLY A 101 11.98 -28.97 5.27
CA GLY A 101 12.69 -30.01 6.04
C GLY A 101 13.54 -29.46 7.21
N GLU A 102 14.06 -30.38 8.04
CA GLU A 102 14.79 -30.04 9.28
C GLU A 102 16.10 -29.28 9.06
N ASN A 103 16.72 -29.41 7.87
CA ASN A 103 18.00 -28.80 7.50
C ASN A 103 17.89 -27.69 6.46
N ALA A 104 16.67 -27.21 6.15
CA ALA A 104 16.48 -26.15 5.18
C ALA A 104 17.15 -24.84 5.63
N LYS A 105 17.85 -24.18 4.70
CA LYS A 105 18.41 -22.83 4.92
C LYS A 105 17.26 -21.82 5.06
N GLU A 106 17.52 -20.66 5.68
CA GLU A 106 16.52 -19.57 5.79
C GLU A 106 15.93 -19.14 4.43
N ASN A 107 16.66 -19.41 3.34
CA ASN A 107 16.27 -19.08 1.97
C ASN A 107 15.34 -20.14 1.33
N GLU A 108 15.01 -21.21 2.06
CA GLU A 108 14.19 -22.35 1.62
C GLU A 108 12.86 -22.39 2.40
N LEU A 109 12.24 -21.22 2.56
CA LEU A 109 10.92 -21.08 3.13
C LEU A 109 9.86 -21.30 2.06
N GLU A 110 8.98 -22.26 2.32
CA GLU A 110 7.73 -22.40 1.61
C GLU A 110 6.69 -21.46 2.25
N VAL A 111 5.97 -20.74 1.40
CA VAL A 111 4.98 -19.74 1.82
C VAL A 111 3.59 -20.18 1.36
N GLY A 112 2.67 -20.28 2.29
CA GLY A 112 1.25 -20.53 2.02
C GLY A 112 0.41 -19.29 2.33
N LEU A 113 -0.50 -18.92 1.43
CA LEU A 113 -1.49 -17.87 1.67
C LEU A 113 -2.86 -18.49 1.95
N ILE A 114 -3.64 -17.85 2.81
CA ILE A 114 -5.02 -18.22 3.15
C ILE A 114 -5.94 -17.00 3.14
N ASP A 115 -7.25 -17.22 3.27
CA ASP A 115 -8.25 -16.14 3.35
C ASP A 115 -8.33 -15.29 2.07
N PHE A 116 -8.69 -15.95 0.97
CA PHE A 116 -8.92 -15.36 -0.35
C PHE A 116 -10.30 -14.65 -0.47
N GLN A 117 -10.96 -14.32 0.64
CA GLN A 117 -12.31 -13.71 0.60
C GLN A 117 -12.32 -12.33 -0.09
N TRP A 118 -11.17 -11.63 -0.10
CA TRP A 118 -10.98 -10.32 -0.73
C TRP A 118 -10.26 -10.42 -2.08
N SER A 119 -10.05 -11.64 -2.58
CA SER A 119 -9.35 -11.84 -3.84
C SER A 119 -10.21 -11.43 -5.01
N GLY A 120 -9.55 -10.92 -6.04
CA GLY A 120 -10.24 -10.38 -7.20
C GLY A 120 -9.27 -9.70 -8.15
N PHE A 121 -9.83 -9.03 -9.15
CA PHE A 121 -9.01 -8.34 -10.12
C PHE A 121 -8.52 -7.00 -9.58
N GLY A 122 -7.20 -6.84 -9.56
CA GLY A 122 -6.52 -5.67 -9.06
C GLY A 122 -5.23 -5.40 -9.80
N LEU A 123 -4.46 -4.45 -9.27
CA LEU A 123 -3.11 -4.17 -9.71
C LEU A 123 -2.12 -4.89 -8.79
N ALA A 124 -1.09 -5.51 -9.36
CA ALA A 124 -0.09 -6.26 -8.63
C ALA A 124 0.53 -5.43 -7.47
N ALA A 125 0.81 -4.16 -7.75
CA ALA A 125 1.36 -3.24 -6.75
C ALA A 125 0.43 -2.94 -5.57
N THR A 126 -0.90 -3.06 -5.74
CA THR A 126 -1.86 -2.84 -4.66
C THR A 126 -1.68 -3.87 -3.55
N ASP A 127 -1.50 -5.13 -3.93
CA ASP A 127 -1.27 -6.24 -3.00
C ASP A 127 0.10 -6.11 -2.31
N VAL A 128 1.13 -5.74 -3.07
CA VAL A 128 2.50 -5.53 -2.54
C VAL A 128 2.53 -4.37 -1.55
N ALA A 129 1.90 -3.24 -1.88
CA ALA A 129 1.79 -2.11 -0.96
C ALA A 129 1.06 -2.50 0.33
N HIS A 130 -0.03 -3.25 0.21
CA HIS A 130 -0.77 -3.75 1.38
C HIS A 130 0.12 -4.67 2.22
N HIS A 131 0.81 -5.64 1.61
CA HIS A 131 1.70 -6.54 2.32
C HIS A 131 2.82 -5.79 3.06
N ILE A 132 3.51 -4.87 2.37
CA ILE A 132 4.58 -4.07 2.97
C ILE A 132 4.05 -3.25 4.16
N ALA A 133 2.91 -2.57 4.01
CA ALA A 133 2.36 -1.76 5.09
C ALA A 133 1.80 -2.59 6.26
N ALA A 134 1.17 -3.74 5.99
CA ALA A 134 0.41 -4.49 6.98
C ALA A 134 1.18 -5.65 7.63
N ALA A 135 2.23 -6.17 6.99
CA ALA A 135 2.89 -7.41 7.42
C ALA A 135 4.41 -7.28 7.63
N VAL A 136 5.09 -6.39 6.90
CA VAL A 136 6.56 -6.29 6.98
C VAL A 136 6.99 -5.61 8.29
N GLN A 137 8.03 -6.17 8.91
CA GLN A 137 8.58 -5.61 10.14
C GLN A 137 9.29 -4.26 9.88
N PRO A 138 9.19 -3.28 10.80
CA PRO A 138 9.84 -1.98 10.65
C PRO A 138 11.35 -2.05 10.38
N SER A 139 12.06 -3.03 10.94
CA SER A 139 13.51 -3.22 10.74
C SER A 139 13.89 -3.51 9.28
N CYS A 140 12.96 -4.05 8.50
CA CYS A 140 13.09 -4.31 7.07
C CYS A 140 12.71 -3.10 6.21
N LEU A 141 12.36 -1.97 6.82
CA LEU A 141 11.91 -0.74 6.17
C LEU A 141 12.79 0.44 6.61
N SER A 142 12.78 1.52 5.83
CA SER A 142 13.51 2.73 6.16
C SER A 142 12.72 3.98 5.79
N ASN A 143 12.96 5.08 6.52
CA ASN A 143 12.22 6.32 6.34
C ASN A 143 12.56 7.00 4.99
N ASP A 144 13.83 6.97 4.58
CA ASP A 144 14.31 7.44 3.27
C ASP A 144 13.68 6.69 2.08
N GLY A 145 13.31 5.44 2.31
CA GLY A 145 12.65 4.51 1.43
C GLY A 145 13.53 3.52 0.67
N SER A 146 14.82 3.47 1.02
CA SER A 146 15.79 2.61 0.34
C SER A 146 15.53 1.12 0.57
N LYS A 147 15.06 0.72 1.77
CA LYS A 147 14.81 -0.70 2.06
C LYS A 147 13.55 -1.24 1.39
N GLU A 148 12.42 -0.51 1.39
CA GLU A 148 11.25 -0.98 0.65
C GLU A 148 11.48 -0.96 -0.86
N LYS A 149 12.34 -0.07 -1.37
CA LYS A 149 12.76 -0.11 -2.77
C LYS A 149 13.39 -1.46 -3.12
N ASN A 150 14.26 -2.00 -2.26
CA ASN A 150 14.86 -3.32 -2.49
C ASN A 150 13.82 -4.45 -2.51
N LEU A 151 12.80 -4.38 -1.64
CA LEU A 151 11.68 -5.33 -1.65
C LEU A 151 10.87 -5.23 -2.95
N LEU A 152 10.62 -4.01 -3.43
CA LEU A 152 9.90 -3.78 -4.69
C LEU A 152 10.69 -4.23 -5.90
N ASP A 153 12.00 -4.02 -5.92
CA ASP A 153 12.86 -4.44 -7.01
C ASP A 153 12.93 -5.97 -7.08
N TYR A 154 13.06 -6.65 -5.92
CA TYR A 154 12.97 -8.10 -5.86
C TYR A 154 11.62 -8.63 -6.35
N TYR A 155 10.52 -8.03 -5.89
CA TYR A 155 9.19 -8.38 -6.38
C TYR A 155 9.05 -8.18 -7.90
N TYR A 156 9.56 -7.07 -8.41
CA TYR A 156 9.53 -6.74 -9.83
C TYR A 156 10.28 -7.77 -10.65
N ASP A 157 11.45 -8.19 -10.19
CA ASP A 157 12.24 -9.22 -10.85
C ASP A 157 11.48 -10.55 -10.89
N CYS A 158 10.91 -10.99 -9.76
CA CYS A 158 10.08 -12.20 -9.71
C CYS A 158 8.88 -12.12 -10.66
N LEU A 159 8.11 -11.03 -10.60
CA LEU A 159 6.97 -10.81 -11.47
C LEU A 159 7.37 -10.82 -12.96
N SER A 160 8.49 -10.18 -13.31
CA SER A 160 8.99 -10.13 -14.68
C SER A 160 9.34 -11.51 -15.22
N HIS A 161 10.01 -12.34 -14.41
CA HIS A 161 10.27 -13.74 -14.77
C HIS A 161 8.98 -14.54 -14.91
N SER A 162 7.99 -14.33 -14.04
CA SER A 162 6.68 -14.99 -14.16
C SER A 162 5.94 -14.56 -15.42
N LEU A 163 5.97 -13.28 -15.80
CA LEU A 163 5.36 -12.79 -17.05
C LEU A 163 5.96 -13.46 -18.29
N ILE A 164 7.28 -13.65 -18.31
CA ILE A 164 7.98 -14.36 -19.39
C ILE A 164 7.59 -15.84 -19.40
N THR A 165 7.67 -16.50 -18.24
CA THR A 165 7.39 -17.93 -18.09
C THR A 165 5.95 -18.28 -18.50
N ASN A 166 5.01 -17.37 -18.29
CA ASN A 166 3.60 -17.54 -18.66
C ASN A 166 3.26 -16.99 -20.06
N GLY A 167 4.25 -16.63 -20.88
CA GLY A 167 4.05 -16.22 -22.27
C GLY A 167 3.45 -14.82 -22.47
N VAL A 168 3.44 -13.96 -21.44
CA VAL A 168 3.01 -12.56 -21.55
C VAL A 168 4.08 -11.70 -22.22
N ALA A 169 5.35 -12.05 -22.05
CA ALA A 169 6.49 -11.42 -22.69
C ALA A 169 7.48 -12.49 -23.18
N THR A 170 8.31 -12.15 -24.17
CA THR A 170 9.32 -13.05 -24.72
C THR A 170 10.66 -12.97 -23.98
N ASN A 171 10.97 -11.83 -23.37
CA ASN A 171 12.22 -11.60 -22.66
C ASN A 171 12.12 -10.42 -21.67
N MET A 172 13.16 -10.25 -20.83
CA MET A 172 13.21 -9.22 -19.80
C MET A 172 13.13 -7.79 -20.36
N LYS A 173 13.76 -7.53 -21.52
CA LYS A 173 13.75 -6.21 -22.16
C LYS A 173 12.33 -5.82 -22.58
N GLU A 174 11.56 -6.76 -23.12
CA GLU A 174 10.16 -6.52 -23.46
C GLU A 174 9.29 -6.22 -22.22
N VAL A 175 9.54 -6.90 -21.10
CA VAL A 175 8.87 -6.59 -19.83
C VAL A 175 9.17 -5.15 -19.39
N GLN A 176 10.44 -4.79 -19.36
CA GLN A 176 10.92 -3.50 -18.85
C GLN A 176 10.55 -2.30 -19.74
N ASP A 177 10.53 -2.48 -21.06
CA ASP A 177 10.30 -1.38 -21.99
C ASP A 177 8.82 -1.19 -22.35
N ILE A 178 8.04 -2.29 -22.40
CA ILE A 178 6.72 -2.29 -23.06
C ILE A 178 5.61 -2.81 -22.12
N ILE A 179 5.78 -4.01 -21.58
CA ILE A 179 4.68 -4.73 -20.91
C ILE A 179 4.39 -4.11 -19.55
N PHE A 180 5.41 -4.04 -18.68
CA PHE A 180 5.28 -3.53 -17.33
C PHE A 180 6.58 -2.87 -16.88
N PRO A 181 6.88 -1.65 -17.32
CA PRO A 181 8.07 -0.93 -16.88
C PRO A 181 8.13 -0.75 -15.36
N ARG A 182 9.33 -0.78 -14.78
CA ARG A 182 9.53 -0.62 -13.32
C ARG A 182 8.94 0.68 -12.77
N SER A 183 8.94 1.75 -13.57
CA SER A 183 8.31 3.03 -13.23
C SER A 183 6.78 2.92 -13.09
N VAL A 184 6.13 2.02 -13.84
CA VAL A 184 4.69 1.75 -13.69
C VAL A 184 4.42 1.03 -12.37
N LEU A 185 5.24 0.04 -12.00
CA LEU A 185 5.14 -0.58 -10.67
C LEU A 185 5.29 0.49 -9.57
N GLN A 186 6.24 1.41 -9.72
CA GLN A 186 6.46 2.50 -8.76
C GLN A 186 5.23 3.40 -8.63
N GLU A 187 4.64 3.85 -9.74
CA GLU A 187 3.43 4.69 -9.74
C GLU A 187 2.24 3.98 -9.08
N GLN A 188 2.03 2.71 -9.40
CA GLN A 188 0.94 1.93 -8.82
C GLN A 188 1.17 1.67 -7.32
N TYR A 189 2.41 1.38 -6.92
CA TYR A 189 2.78 1.17 -5.52
C TYR A 189 2.56 2.44 -4.69
N GLU A 190 3.03 3.58 -5.16
CA GLU A 190 2.87 4.85 -4.44
C GLU A 190 1.40 5.26 -4.35
N THR A 191 0.63 5.06 -5.42
CA THR A 191 -0.83 5.23 -5.41
C THR A 191 -1.47 4.33 -4.36
N ALA A 192 -1.11 3.05 -4.31
CA ALA A 192 -1.65 2.11 -3.33
C ALA A 192 -1.23 2.45 -1.90
N MET A 193 -0.01 2.95 -1.68
CA MET A 193 0.43 3.44 -0.38
C MET A 193 -0.39 4.62 0.10
N LEU A 194 -0.67 5.60 -0.76
CA LEU A 194 -1.58 6.71 -0.42
C LEU A 194 -3.00 6.20 -0.14
N ASP A 195 -3.46 5.18 -0.89
CA ASP A 195 -4.76 4.54 -0.68
C ASP A 195 -4.88 3.88 0.70
N ILE A 196 -3.82 3.20 1.13
CA ILE A 196 -3.73 2.62 2.48
C ILE A 196 -3.73 3.75 3.52
N CYS A 197 -2.90 4.78 3.33
CA CYS A 197 -2.79 5.89 4.28
C CYS A 197 -4.13 6.58 4.52
N ARG A 198 -4.92 6.85 3.46
CA ARG A 198 -6.24 7.50 3.62
C ARG A 198 -7.20 6.64 4.43
N ILE A 199 -7.18 5.32 4.27
CA ILE A 199 -8.03 4.40 5.04
C ILE A 199 -7.55 4.35 6.49
N VAL A 200 -6.23 4.33 6.69
CA VAL A 200 -5.63 4.26 8.03
C VAL A 200 -5.94 5.52 8.83
N PHE A 201 -5.73 6.70 8.24
CA PHE A 201 -5.92 7.99 8.90
C PHE A 201 -7.41 8.23 9.18
N ALA A 202 -8.30 7.95 8.23
CA ALA A 202 -9.73 8.20 8.40
C ALA A 202 -10.43 7.18 9.32
N TYR A 203 -10.02 5.91 9.27
CA TYR A 203 -10.79 4.82 9.85
C TYR A 203 -9.97 3.92 10.77
N SER A 204 -8.92 3.27 10.29
CA SER A 204 -8.24 2.19 11.03
C SER A 204 -7.72 2.67 12.38
N TRP A 205 -7.13 3.87 12.41
CA TRP A 205 -6.61 4.42 13.65
C TRP A 205 -7.67 4.94 14.62
N ASN A 206 -8.95 5.00 14.27
CA ASN A 206 -9.99 5.21 15.28
C ASN A 206 -9.97 4.11 16.35
N ARG A 207 -9.52 2.91 15.99
CA ARG A 207 -9.39 1.76 16.91
C ARG A 207 -7.95 1.53 17.37
N TRP A 208 -7.03 2.40 16.99
CA TRP A 208 -5.63 2.24 17.35
C TRP A 208 -5.40 2.47 18.84
N LYS A 209 -4.56 1.59 19.37
CA LYS A 209 -4.00 1.62 20.72
C LYS A 209 -2.53 1.29 20.57
N ALA A 210 -1.66 2.22 20.94
CA ALA A 210 -0.22 1.95 20.99
C ALA A 210 0.03 0.85 22.02
N GLU A 211 0.64 -0.26 21.58
CA GLU A 211 1.18 -1.28 22.47
C GLU A 211 2.70 -1.25 22.29
N LEU A 212 3.44 -0.91 23.35
CA LEU A 212 4.91 -0.93 23.32
C LEU A 212 5.43 -2.36 23.15
N VAL A 213 4.67 -3.35 23.66
CA VAL A 213 4.96 -4.77 23.54
C VAL A 213 3.74 -5.47 22.94
N PRO A 214 3.87 -6.19 21.82
CA PRO A 214 2.77 -6.93 21.22
C PRO A 214 2.17 -7.94 22.21
N THR A 215 0.86 -7.85 22.46
CA THR A 215 0.10 -8.87 23.21
C THR A 215 -0.48 -9.94 22.30
N SER A 216 -0.95 -11.06 22.84
CA SER A 216 -1.69 -12.07 22.06
C SER A 216 -2.90 -11.49 21.32
N SER A 217 -3.52 -10.44 21.89
CA SER A 217 -4.64 -9.70 21.30
C SER A 217 -4.25 -8.81 20.11
N SER A 218 -2.96 -8.60 19.88
CA SER A 218 -2.41 -7.73 18.83
C SER A 218 -1.88 -8.50 17.62
N PHE A 219 -1.68 -9.83 17.72
CA PHE A 219 -1.07 -10.61 16.63
C PHE A 219 -1.85 -10.51 15.32
N ASN A 220 -3.18 -10.48 15.39
CA ASN A 220 -4.06 -10.37 14.22
C ASN A 220 -4.22 -8.92 13.69
N ARG A 221 -3.54 -7.94 14.30
CA ARG A 221 -3.56 -6.56 13.83
C ARG A 221 -2.47 -6.34 12.77
N ASN A 222 -2.77 -5.47 11.82
CA ASN A 222 -1.80 -4.97 10.83
C ASN A 222 -0.63 -4.27 11.55
N ALA A 223 0.55 -4.29 10.94
CA ALA A 223 1.78 -3.73 11.52
C ALA A 223 1.59 -2.26 11.97
N TYR A 224 1.01 -1.41 11.13
CA TYR A 224 0.67 -0.01 11.44
C TYR A 224 -0.38 0.18 12.56
N ASN A 225 -1.01 -0.89 13.05
CA ASN A 225 -1.97 -0.86 14.16
C ASN A 225 -1.41 -1.43 15.48
N LYS A 226 -0.20 -1.97 15.48
CA LYS A 226 0.43 -2.59 16.68
C LYS A 226 1.86 -2.13 16.96
N SER A 227 2.53 -1.49 16.01
CA SER A 227 3.91 -1.00 16.15
C SER A 227 3.97 0.50 15.89
N LEU A 228 4.49 1.26 16.86
CA LEU A 228 4.74 2.70 16.70
C LEU A 228 5.71 2.95 15.53
N SER A 229 6.78 2.17 15.41
CA SER A 229 7.74 2.29 14.29
C SER A 229 7.08 2.04 12.93
N SER A 230 6.14 1.08 12.83
CA SER A 230 5.38 0.88 11.58
C SER A 230 4.47 2.07 11.26
N ALA A 231 3.83 2.66 12.27
CA ALA A 231 2.99 3.83 12.10
C ALA A 231 3.80 5.05 11.65
N LEU A 232 4.94 5.33 12.31
CA LEU A 232 5.84 6.42 11.96
C LEU A 232 6.43 6.26 10.54
N TRP A 233 6.82 5.04 10.17
CA TRP A 233 7.23 4.75 8.80
C TRP A 233 6.10 5.05 7.80
N LEU A 234 4.87 4.59 8.07
CA LEU A 234 3.74 4.83 7.17
C LEU A 234 3.43 6.32 7.00
N ILE A 235 3.49 7.10 8.08
CA ILE A 235 3.32 8.57 8.06
C ILE A 235 4.42 9.21 7.20
N THR A 236 5.67 8.82 7.42
CA THR A 236 6.82 9.34 6.70
C THR A 236 6.73 9.04 5.21
N ARG A 237 6.35 7.81 4.85
CA ARG A 237 6.12 7.41 3.46
C ARG A 237 4.99 8.19 2.82
N CYS A 238 3.87 8.39 3.52
CA CYS A 238 2.77 9.21 3.03
C CYS A 238 3.23 10.63 2.67
N SER A 239 3.91 11.29 3.61
CA SER A 239 4.44 12.64 3.40
C SER A 239 5.38 12.72 2.20
N ARG A 240 6.35 11.81 2.12
CA ARG A 240 7.34 11.77 1.03
C ARG A 240 6.68 11.56 -0.33
N ILE A 241 5.73 10.62 -0.43
CA ILE A 241 5.03 10.36 -1.69
C ILE A 241 4.21 11.58 -2.12
N LEU A 242 3.48 12.22 -1.20
CA LEU A 242 2.72 13.44 -1.52
C LEU A 242 3.63 14.56 -2.01
N SER A 243 4.78 14.77 -1.38
CA SER A 243 5.74 15.79 -1.80
C SER A 243 6.39 15.48 -3.16
N LEU A 244 6.74 14.22 -3.43
CA LEU A 244 7.31 13.81 -4.73
C LEU A 244 6.28 13.89 -5.86
N ARG A 245 4.99 13.75 -5.54
CA ARG A 245 3.89 13.66 -6.50
C ARG A 245 3.03 14.92 -6.57
N GLU A 246 3.42 16.00 -5.90
CA GLU A 246 2.62 17.23 -5.78
C GLU A 246 2.13 17.73 -7.14
N LYS A 247 3.04 17.78 -8.13
CA LYS A 247 2.75 18.14 -9.52
C LYS A 247 1.83 17.16 -10.26
N ASP A 248 1.98 15.85 -10.02
CA ASP A 248 1.20 14.80 -10.67
C ASP A 248 -0.22 14.67 -10.07
N LEU A 249 -0.38 15.15 -8.84
CA LEU A 249 -1.60 15.04 -8.04
C LEU A 249 -2.42 16.33 -8.03
N ASN A 250 -1.94 17.42 -8.66
CA ASN A 250 -2.53 18.76 -8.60
C ASN A 250 -2.73 19.26 -7.16
N LEU A 251 -1.75 18.99 -6.29
CA LEU A 251 -1.69 19.51 -4.92
C LEU A 251 -0.97 20.86 -4.88
#